data_AF-A0A1C5X814-F1
#
_entry.id   AF-A0A1C5X814-F1
#
_cell.length_a   1.000
_cell.length_b   1.000
_cell.length_c   1.000
_cell.angle_alpha   90.00
_cell.angle_beta   90.00
_cell.angle_gamma   90.00
#
_symmetry.space_group_name_H-M   'P 1'
#
loop_
_entity.id
_entity.type
_entity.pdbx_description
1 polymer ?
#
loop_
_entity_poly.entity_id
_entity_poly.type
_entity_poly.pdbx_seq_one_letter_code
_entity_poly.pdbx_strand_id
1 'polypeptide(L)' 'MVKTKVELNRSGVRELMKSAEMQAILLEQANQISSDAEKESYVAQTRAVVKINGDDGNNSLLKAMGRKNDRGKS' A
#
# COMPACT_ATOMS: atom_id res chain seq x y z
N MET A 1 2.18 13.70 30.53
CA MET A 1 2.72 12.91 29.41
C MET A 1 3.46 13.88 28.48
N VAL A 2 4.78 13.74 28.33
CA VAL A 2 5.58 14.62 27.45
C VAL A 2 5.45 14.12 26.01
N LYS A 3 5.22 15.01 25.05
CA LYS A 3 5.16 14.66 23.62
C LYS A 3 6.58 14.62 23.06
N THR A 4 6.97 13.49 22.46
CA THR A 4 8.25 13.33 21.75
C THR A 4 8.04 13.54 20.26
N LYS A 5 8.82 14.43 19.64
CA LYS A 5 8.84 14.63 18.18
C LYS A 5 10.00 13.83 17.59
N VAL A 6 9.72 13.04 16.56
CA VAL A 6 10.73 12.30 15.78
C VAL A 6 10.69 12.82 14.35
N GLU A 7 11.83 13.27 13.85
CA GLU A 7 12.00 13.71 12.46
C GLU A 7 12.97 12.78 11.74
N LEU A 8 12.54 12.24 10.61
CA LEU A 8 13.38 11.38 9.77
C LEU A 8 14.06 12.22 8.69
N ASN A 9 15.36 12.01 8.51
CA ASN A 9 16.08 12.52 7.36
C ASN A 9 15.77 11.68 6.10
N ARG A 10 16.32 12.08 4.95
CA ARG A 10 16.05 11.41 3.67
C ARG A 10 16.41 9.92 3.66
N SER A 11 17.50 9.52 4.32
CA SER A 11 17.89 8.12 4.43
C SER A 11 16.93 7.34 5.32
N GLY A 12 16.54 7.91 6.48
CA GLY A 12 15.58 7.30 7.40
C GLY A 12 14.19 7.11 6.78
N VAL A 13 13.72 8.06 5.98
CA VAL A 13 12.48 7.89 5.20
C VAL A 13 12.61 6.72 4.22
N ARG A 14 13.78 6.57 3.57
CA ARG A 14 14.03 5.48 2.62
C ARG A 14 14.13 4.12 3.30
N GLU A 15 14.72 4.04 4.49
CA GLU A 15 14.74 2.84 5.31
C GLU A 15 13.34 2.46 5.78
N LEU A 16 12.56 3.43 6.26
CA LEU A 16 11.16 3.23 6.63
C LEU A 16 10.36 2.66 5.45
N MET A 17 10.54 3.20 4.23
CA MET A 17 9.85 2.68 3.05
C MET A 17 10.24 1.24 2.68
N LYS A 18 11.45 0.80 3.05
CA LYS A 18 11.94 -0.56 2.82
C LYS A 18 11.61 -1.51 3.97
N SER A 19 11.13 -1.00 5.10
CA SER A 19 10.95 -1.79 6.31
C SER A 19 9.93 -2.92 6.09
N ALA A 20 10.11 -4.02 6.81
CA ALA A 20 9.21 -5.18 6.70
C ALA A 20 7.79 -4.80 7.13
N GLU A 21 7.66 -3.92 8.13
CA GLU A 21 6.38 -3.40 8.60
C GLU A 21 5.68 -2.58 7.51
N MET A 22 6.40 -1.71 6.80
CA MET A 22 5.83 -0.95 5.70
C MET A 22 5.38 -1.86 4.55
N GLN A 23 6.20 -2.87 4.21
CA GLN A 23 5.83 -3.86 3.20
C GLN A 23 4.59 -4.67 3.60
N ALA A 24 4.48 -5.06 4.88
CA ALA A 24 3.33 -5.78 5.41
C ALA A 24 2.04 -4.94 5.32
N ILE A 25 2.09 -3.67 5.73
CA ILE A 25 0.95 -2.74 5.63
C ILE A 25 0.49 -2.61 4.17
N LEU A 26 1.43 -2.40 3.24
CA LEU A 26 1.07 -2.25 1.83
C LEU A 26 0.51 -3.55 1.24
N LEU A 27 1.05 -4.71 1.63
CA LEU A 27 0.56 -6.01 1.18
C LEU A 27 -0.84 -6.30 1.73
N GLU A 28 -1.11 -5.96 2.99
CA GLU A 28 -2.45 -6.06 3.59
C GLU A 28 -3.46 -5.21 2.81
N GLN A 29 -3.10 -3.96 2.50
CA GLN A 29 -3.92 -3.06 1.71
C GLN A 29 -4.19 -3.60 0.30
N ALA A 30 -3.23 -4.31 -0.29
CA ALA A 30 -3.39 -4.97 -1.59
C ALA A 30 -4.30 -6.20 -1.50
N ASN A 31 -4.15 -7.01 -0.46
CA ASN A 31 -5.00 -8.18 -0.21
C ASN A 31 -6.47 -7.80 0.00
N GLN A 32 -6.74 -6.64 0.61
CA GLN A 32 -8.10 -6.09 0.74
C GLN A 32 -8.74 -5.70 -0.61
N ILE A 33 -7.93 -5.45 -1.65
CA ILE A 33 -8.41 -5.18 -3.01
C ILE A 33 -8.60 -6.51 -3.76
N SER A 34 -7.59 -7.38 -3.71
CA SER A 34 -7.66 -8.74 -4.27
C SER A 34 -6.61 -9.65 -3.62
N SER A 35 -7.06 -10.80 -3.11
CA SER A 35 -6.18 -11.84 -2.58
C SER A 35 -5.41 -12.58 -3.68
N ASP A 36 -6.07 -12.80 -4.83
CA ASP A 36 -5.59 -13.77 -5.82
C ASP A 36 -4.82 -13.11 -6.97
N ALA A 37 -4.89 -11.77 -7.07
CA ALA A 37 -4.14 -11.02 -8.07
C ALA A 37 -2.63 -11.03 -7.80
N GLU A 38 -1.87 -10.96 -8.89
CA GLU A 38 -0.41 -10.86 -8.85
C GLU A 38 0.00 -9.52 -8.22
N LYS A 39 1.00 -9.57 -7.33
CA LYS A 39 1.45 -8.39 -6.56
C LYS A 39 2.94 -8.20 -6.72
N GLU A 40 3.33 -6.97 -7.00
CA GLU A 40 4.73 -6.55 -7.13
C GLU A 40 4.99 -5.37 -6.19
N SER A 41 5.95 -5.50 -5.28
CA SER A 41 6.32 -4.44 -4.34
C SER A 41 7.64 -3.79 -4.74
N TYR A 42 7.70 -2.46 -4.63
CA TYR A 42 8.94 -1.71 -4.88
C TYR A 42 8.95 -0.37 -4.15
N VAL A 43 10.14 0.19 -3.95
CA VAL A 43 10.32 1.53 -3.37
C VAL A 43 10.70 2.50 -4.48
N ALA A 44 9.79 3.44 -4.77
CA ALA A 44 10.04 4.55 -5.67
C ALA A 44 10.86 5.66 -4.97
N GLN A 45 11.06 6.79 -5.65
CA GLN A 45 11.92 7.87 -5.14
C GLN A 45 11.48 8.44 -3.78
N THR A 46 10.17 8.56 -3.54
CA THR A 46 9.59 9.20 -2.35
C THR A 46 8.44 8.42 -1.74
N ARG A 47 8.19 7.19 -2.21
CA ARG A 47 7.07 6.35 -1.75
C ARG A 47 7.38 4.86 -1.88
N ALA A 48 6.82 4.05 -1.00
CA ALA A 48 6.73 2.60 -1.17
C ALA A 48 5.42 2.27 -1.93
N VAL A 49 5.48 1.32 -2.85
CA VAL A 49 4.39 0.98 -3.76
C VAL A 49 4.19 -0.53 -3.79
N VAL A 50 2.93 -0.94 -3.82
CA VAL A 50 2.52 -2.29 -4.23
C VAL A 50 1.63 -2.15 -5.45
N LYS A 51 2.05 -2.76 -6.54
CA LYS A 51 1.30 -2.88 -7.79
C LYS A 51 0.51 -4.17 -7.74
N ILE A 52 -0.75 -4.11 -8.16
CA ILE A 52 -1.64 -5.26 -8.27
C ILE A 52 -1.95 -5.41 -9.76
N ASN A 53 -1.62 -6.57 -10.33
CA ASN A 53 -1.88 -6.90 -11.72
C ASN A 53 -2.88 -8.04 -11.79
N GLY A 54 -3.74 -8.01 -12.81
CA GLY A 54 -4.70 -9.06 -13.07
C GLY A 54 -5.64 -8.64 -14.18
N ASP A 55 -5.88 -9.55 -15.11
CA ASP A 55 -6.89 -9.41 -16.14
C ASP A 55 -7.76 -10.67 -16.09
N ASP A 56 -8.93 -10.53 -15.48
CA ASP A 56 -9.91 -11.59 -15.36
C ASP A 56 -11.03 -11.47 -16.41
N GLY A 57 -10.87 -10.58 -17.40
CA GLY A 57 -11.89 -10.24 -18.40
C GLY A 57 -13.13 -9.55 -17.84
N ASN A 58 -13.20 -9.33 -16.52
CA ASN A 58 -14.38 -8.82 -15.82
C ASN A 58 -14.14 -7.49 -15.10
N ASN A 59 -12.95 -6.91 -15.23
CA ASN A 59 -12.53 -5.67 -14.58
C ASN A 59 -12.69 -5.73 -13.05
N SER A 60 -12.50 -6.91 -12.43
CA SER A 60 -12.78 -7.08 -10.98
C SER A 60 -11.88 -6.21 -10.11
N LEU A 61 -10.62 -5.99 -10.50
CA LEU A 61 -9.72 -5.09 -9.78
C LEU A 61 -10.24 -3.64 -9.77
N LEU A 62 -10.71 -3.14 -10.91
CA LEU A 62 -11.29 -1.79 -11.00
C LEU A 62 -12.56 -1.66 -10.15
N LYS A 63 -13.43 -2.67 -10.19
CA LYS A 63 -14.64 -2.73 -9.37
C LYS A 63 -14.31 -2.77 -7.87
N ALA A 64 -13.29 -3.52 -7.47
CA ALA A 64 -12.83 -3.60 -6.08
C ALA A 64 -12.32 -2.25 -5.57
N MET A 65 -11.63 -1.47 -6.43
CA MET A 65 -11.19 -0.11 -6.09
C MET A 65 -12.36 0.85 -5.84
N GLY A 66 -13.43 0.77 -6.64
CA GLY A 66 -14.65 1.56 -6.39
C GLY A 66 -15.25 1.28 -5.01
N ARG A 67 -15.43 0.00 -4.66
CA ARG A 67 -15.96 -0.42 -3.35
C ARG A 67 -15.08 -0.04 -2.16
N LYS A 68 -13.77 0.09 -2.35
CA LYS A 68 -12.85 0.55 -1.31
C LYS A 68 -13.07 2.03 -0.98
N ASN A 69 -13.33 2.86 -1.99
CA ASN A 69 -13.51 4.30 -1.83
C ASN A 69 -14.85 4.67 -1.19
N ASP A 70 -15.91 3.88 -1.42
CA ASP A 70 -17.22 4.12 -0.84
C ASP A 70 -17.30 3.80 0.67
N ARG A 71 -16.43 2.92 1.18
CA ARG A 71 -16.34 2.58 2.61
C ARG A 71 -15.86 3.74 3.51
N GLY A 72 -15.37 4.83 2.94
CA GLY A 72 -15.00 6.06 3.65
C GLY A 72 -16.08 7.14 3.65
N LYS A 73 -17.22 6.91 2.99
CA LYS A 73 -18.39 7.80 3.00
C LYS A 73 -19.48 7.20 3.88
N SER A 74 -19.36 7.39 5.19
CA SER A 74 -20.44 7.24 6.17
C SER A 74 -20.65 8.56 6.89
#